data_AF-A0A838GMK6-F1
#
_entry.id   AF-A0A838GMK6-F1
#
_cell.length_a   1.000
_cell.length_b   1.000
_cell.length_c   1.000
_cell.angle_alpha   90.00
_cell.angle_beta   90.00
_cell.angle_gamma   90.00
#
_symmetry.space_group_name_H-M   'P 1'
#
loop_
_entity.id
_entity.type
_entity.pdbx_description
1 polymer ?
#
loop_
_entity_poly.entity_id
_entity_poly.type
_entity_poly.pdbx_seq_one_letter_code
_entity_poly.pdbx_strand_id
1 'polypeptide(L)'
;MWDEAWGERAHCRSSDPDALFVQGAAQHEAKKVCHGCPVRTECLAEALDGRIEFGVWGGLTERERRALLRRRPTVVSWRVLLETARAEHVTMTGPVAADLAVRAG
;
A
#
# COMPACT_ATOMS: atom_id res chain seq x y z
N MET A 1 9.49 -7.59 13.37
CA MET A 1 9.38 -6.30 14.09
C MET A 1 9.08 -5.25 13.03
N TRP A 2 7.99 -4.51 13.18
CA TRP A 2 7.55 -3.55 12.17
C TRP A 2 8.54 -2.40 12.06
N ASP A 3 8.78 -1.90 10.86
CA ASP A 3 9.54 -0.65 10.67
C ASP A 3 8.62 0.53 10.99
N GLU A 4 8.65 1.03 12.22
CA GLU A 4 7.88 2.20 12.65
C GLU A 4 8.21 3.45 11.83
N ALA A 5 9.40 3.48 11.20
CA ALA A 5 9.84 4.54 10.32
C ALA A 5 9.48 4.29 8.83
N TRP A 6 8.52 3.41 8.52
CA TRP A 6 8.09 3.15 7.14
C TRP A 6 7.73 4.44 6.38
N GLY A 7 7.16 5.43 7.05
CA GLY A 7 6.82 6.73 6.46
C GLY A 7 8.02 7.52 5.92
N GLU A 8 9.25 7.18 6.33
CA GLU A 8 10.48 7.79 5.80
C GLU A 8 10.80 7.37 4.38
N ARG A 9 10.33 6.19 3.96
CA ARG A 9 10.57 5.62 2.63
C ARG A 9 9.41 5.86 1.66
N ALA A 10 8.41 6.64 2.06
CA ALA A 10 7.24 6.92 1.25
C ALA A 10 7.54 7.94 0.14
N HIS A 11 7.19 7.61 -1.11
CA HIS A 11 7.38 8.53 -2.25
C HIS A 11 6.67 9.88 -2.08
N CYS A 12 5.52 9.90 -1.40
CA CYS A 12 4.77 11.12 -1.16
C CYS A 12 5.38 12.02 -0.07
N ARG A 13 6.39 11.56 0.69
CA ARG A 13 6.96 12.29 1.83
C ARG A 13 7.49 13.67 1.45
N SER A 14 8.06 13.81 0.25
CA SER A 14 8.64 15.07 -0.24
C SER A 14 7.70 15.86 -1.15
N SER A 15 6.44 15.45 -1.27
CA SER A 15 5.40 16.17 -2.02
C SER A 15 4.63 17.13 -1.12
N ASP A 16 3.84 18.01 -1.73
CA ASP A 16 2.83 18.80 -1.02
C ASP A 16 1.89 17.86 -0.23
N PRO A 17 1.76 18.02 1.11
CA PRO A 17 0.87 17.19 1.92
C PRO A 17 -0.58 17.20 1.42
N ASP A 18 -1.07 18.34 0.93
CA ASP A 18 -2.46 18.49 0.52
C ASP A 18 -2.77 17.71 -0.78
N ALA A 19 -1.75 17.36 -1.55
CA ALA A 19 -1.89 16.57 -2.77
C ALA A 19 -2.49 15.18 -2.53
N LEU A 20 -2.39 14.63 -1.31
CA LEU A 20 -3.03 13.36 -0.96
C LEU A 20 -4.45 13.48 -0.42
N PHE A 21 -4.90 14.69 -0.06
CA PHE A 21 -6.22 14.93 0.56
C PHE A 21 -7.25 15.51 -0.42
N VAL A 22 -7.00 15.38 -1.72
CA VAL A 22 -7.89 15.82 -2.80
C VAL A 22 -9.18 14.97 -2.92
N GLN A 23 -10.18 15.52 -3.63
CA GLN A 23 -11.49 14.89 -3.85
C GLN A 23 -11.79 14.65 -5.34
N GLY A 24 -12.79 13.80 -5.60
CA GLY A 24 -13.30 13.57 -6.95
C GLY A 24 -12.25 13.02 -7.92
N ALA A 25 -12.22 13.56 -9.14
CA ALA A 25 -11.31 13.09 -10.19
C ALA A 25 -9.82 13.26 -9.85
N ALA A 26 -9.47 14.27 -9.03
CA ALA A 26 -8.09 14.54 -8.64
C ALA A 26 -7.46 13.39 -7.82
N GLN A 27 -8.29 12.55 -7.19
CA GLN A 27 -7.80 11.36 -6.49
C GLN A 27 -7.12 10.35 -7.42
N HIS A 28 -7.41 10.39 -8.73
CA HIS A 28 -6.71 9.55 -9.70
C HIS A 28 -5.22 9.92 -9.77
N GLU A 29 -4.91 11.20 -9.86
CA GLU A 29 -3.53 11.69 -9.91
C GLU A 29 -2.80 11.42 -8.59
N ALA A 30 -3.45 11.66 -7.46
CA ALA A 30 -2.88 11.36 -6.13
C ALA A 30 -2.50 9.87 -6.00
N LYS A 31 -3.33 8.95 -6.53
CA LYS A 31 -3.02 7.51 -6.53
C LYS A 31 -1.76 7.16 -7.31
N LYS A 32 -1.38 7.92 -8.33
CA LYS A 32 -0.18 7.65 -9.14
C LYS A 32 1.09 7.76 -8.31
N VAL A 33 1.13 8.68 -7.33
CA VAL A 33 2.26 8.82 -6.39
C VAL A 33 2.51 7.53 -5.63
N CYS A 34 1.46 6.77 -5.34
CA CYS A 34 1.60 5.49 -4.65
C CYS A 34 2.16 4.38 -5.55
N HIS A 35 2.20 4.53 -6.88
CA HIS A 35 2.71 3.49 -7.78
C HIS A 35 4.21 3.27 -7.54
N GLY A 36 4.63 2.02 -7.32
CA GLY A 36 6.04 1.67 -7.05
C GLY A 36 6.55 2.14 -5.68
N CYS A 37 5.69 2.71 -4.83
CA CYS A 37 6.09 3.11 -3.48
C CYS A 37 6.40 1.85 -2.64
N PRO A 38 7.58 1.77 -2.00
CA PRO A 38 8.02 0.55 -1.31
C PRO A 38 7.23 0.26 -0.03
N VAL A 39 6.47 1.24 0.48
CA VAL A 39 5.75 1.17 1.75
C VAL A 39 4.23 1.20 1.58
N ARG A 40 3.71 0.86 0.39
CA ARG A 40 2.27 0.82 0.12
C ARG A 40 1.52 -0.09 1.08
N THR A 41 2.11 -1.25 1.42
CA THR A 41 1.50 -2.26 2.29
C THR A 41 1.35 -1.70 3.70
N GLU A 42 2.42 -1.13 4.26
CA GLU A 42 2.44 -0.50 5.57
C GLU A 42 1.45 0.66 5.65
N CYS A 43 1.51 1.55 4.66
CA CYS A 43 0.63 2.71 4.54
C CYS A 43 -0.85 2.33 4.47
N LEU A 44 -1.19 1.30 3.68
CA LEU A 44 -2.57 0.83 3.57
C LEU A 44 -3.05 0.15 4.87
N ALA A 45 -2.20 -0.68 5.48
CA ALA A 45 -2.53 -1.35 6.73
C ALA A 45 -2.84 -0.35 7.84
N GLU A 46 -2.00 0.68 8.00
CA GLU A 46 -2.21 1.72 9.00
C GLU A 46 -3.52 2.47 8.79
N ALA A 47 -3.84 2.82 7.54
CA ALA A 47 -5.10 3.48 7.22
C ALA A 47 -6.34 2.60 7.48
N LEU A 48 -6.25 1.28 7.28
CA LEU A 48 -7.36 0.35 7.48
C LEU A 48 -7.55 0.00 8.96
N ASP A 49 -6.47 -0.31 9.67
CA ASP A 49 -6.50 -0.61 11.12
C ASP A 49 -6.91 0.63 11.92
N GLY A 50 -6.35 1.81 11.58
CA GLY A 50 -6.69 3.09 12.21
C GLY A 50 -8.00 3.71 11.72
N ARG A 51 -8.70 3.08 10.76
CA ARG A 51 -9.92 3.60 10.13
C ARG A 51 -9.81 5.06 9.68
N ILE A 52 -8.65 5.43 9.13
CA ILE A 52 -8.38 6.80 8.68
C ILE A 52 -9.39 7.18 7.59
N GLU A 53 -10.11 8.27 7.80
CA GLU A 53 -11.26 8.63 6.99
C GLU A 53 -10.89 9.35 5.69
N PHE A 54 -9.85 10.17 5.68
CA PHE A 54 -9.57 11.06 4.54
C PHE A 54 -8.32 10.69 3.76
N GLY A 55 -8.23 11.20 2.53
CA GLY A 55 -7.06 11.13 1.67
C GLY A 55 -6.81 9.77 1.00
N VAL A 56 -5.76 9.73 0.18
CA VAL A 56 -5.26 8.54 -0.51
C VAL A 56 -4.17 7.88 0.32
N TRP A 57 -4.38 6.60 0.67
CA TRP A 57 -3.45 5.80 1.48
C TRP A 57 -3.16 4.47 0.80
N GLY A 58 -1.89 4.13 0.65
CA GLY A 58 -1.46 2.89 -0.02
C GLY A 58 -1.94 2.74 -1.47
N GLY A 59 -2.36 3.84 -2.10
CA GLY A 59 -2.97 3.86 -3.43
C GLY A 59 -4.48 3.58 -3.44
N LEU A 60 -5.16 3.65 -2.30
CA LEU A 60 -6.62 3.56 -2.20
C LEU A 60 -7.21 4.88 -1.69
N THR A 61 -8.29 5.30 -2.34
CA THR A 61 -9.18 6.35 -1.85
C THR A 61 -9.93 5.91 -0.60
N GLU A 62 -10.43 6.88 0.17
CA GLU A 62 -11.39 6.67 1.26
C GLU A 62 -12.54 5.71 0.87
N ARG A 63 -13.17 5.95 -0.28
CA ARG A 63 -14.30 5.13 -0.76
C ARG A 63 -13.89 3.68 -1.00
N GLU A 64 -12.72 3.46 -1.60
CA GLU A 64 -12.17 2.12 -1.83
C GLU A 64 -11.83 1.42 -0.51
N ARG A 65 -11.20 2.12 0.44
CA ARG A 65 -10.92 1.57 1.78
C ARG A 65 -12.19 1.18 2.52
N ARG A 66 -13.22 2.04 2.53
CA ARG A 66 -14.51 1.69 3.14
C ARG A 66 -15.17 0.48 2.48
N ALA A 67 -15.10 0.37 1.16
CA ALA A 67 -15.61 -0.81 0.45
C ALA A 67 -14.85 -2.09 0.86
N LEU A 68 -13.52 -1.99 1.02
CA LEU A 68 -12.68 -3.09 1.47
C LEU A 68 -13.01 -3.53 2.91
N LEU A 69 -13.15 -2.59 3.84
CA LEU A 69 -13.56 -2.86 5.22
C LEU A 69 -14.93 -3.56 5.30
N ARG A 70 -15.91 -3.12 4.50
CA ARG A 70 -17.23 -3.78 4.45
C ARG A 70 -17.18 -5.21 3.90
N ARG A 71 -16.28 -5.48 2.95
CA ARG A 71 -16.12 -6.80 2.34
C ARG A 71 -15.38 -7.80 3.24
N ARG A 72 -14.63 -7.30 4.22
CA ARG A 72 -13.81 -8.13 5.14
C ARG A 72 -14.05 -7.74 6.60
N PRO A 73 -15.28 -7.91 7.12
CA PRO A 73 -15.64 -7.46 8.47
C PRO A 73 -14.94 -8.26 9.59
N THR A 74 -14.40 -9.44 9.28
CA THR A 74 -13.74 -10.34 10.26
C THR A 74 -12.23 -10.12 10.38
N VAL A 75 -11.64 -9.24 9.57
CA VAL A 75 -10.21 -8.95 9.65
C VAL A 75 -9.95 -8.05 10.86
N VAL A 76 -9.25 -8.58 11.85
CA VAL A 76 -8.92 -7.89 13.11
C VAL A 76 -7.58 -7.16 13.07
N SER A 77 -6.70 -7.51 12.12
CA SER A 77 -5.44 -6.81 11.87
C SER A 77 -5.11 -6.84 10.38
N TRP A 78 -5.25 -5.70 9.72
CA TRP A 78 -4.86 -5.49 8.34
C TRP A 78 -3.35 -5.54 8.16
N ARG A 79 -2.61 -5.06 9.17
CA ARG A 79 -1.16 -5.25 9.29
C ARG A 79 -0.76 -6.72 9.08
N VAL A 80 -1.24 -7.63 9.93
CA VAL A 80 -0.87 -9.05 9.84
C VAL A 80 -1.31 -9.66 8.50
N LEU A 81 -2.52 -9.35 8.05
CA LEU A 81 -3.06 -9.90 6.80
C LEU A 81 -2.24 -9.47 5.58
N LEU A 82 -1.95 -8.17 5.46
CA LEU A 82 -1.26 -7.61 4.30
C LEU A 82 0.24 -7.94 4.30
N GLU A 83 0.87 -8.04 5.47
CA GLU A 83 2.25 -8.53 5.58
C GLU A 83 2.40 -9.97 5.15
N THR A 84 1.50 -10.84 5.61
CA THR A 84 1.47 -12.26 5.22
C THR A 84 1.32 -12.38 3.71
N ALA A 85 0.34 -11.69 3.14
CA ALA A 85 0.11 -11.70 1.70
C ALA A 85 1.33 -11.19 0.89
N ARG A 86 2.04 -10.17 1.39
CA ARG A 86 3.27 -9.67 0.76
C ARG A 86 4.39 -10.70 0.82
N ALA A 87 4.62 -11.32 1.98
CA ALA A 87 5.66 -12.33 2.16
C ALA A 87 5.42 -13.56 1.29
N GLU A 88 4.16 -14.01 1.20
CA GLU A 88 3.74 -15.08 0.29
C GLU A 88 3.99 -14.70 -1.17
N HIS A 89 3.63 -13.48 -1.59
CA HIS A 89 3.87 -13.03 -2.96
C HIS A 89 5.37 -12.97 -3.32
N VAL A 90 6.21 -12.48 -2.41
CA VAL A 90 7.68 -12.47 -2.59
C VAL A 90 8.20 -13.90 -2.74
N THR A 91 7.70 -14.82 -1.92
CA THR A 91 8.08 -16.24 -1.97
C THR A 91 7.65 -16.91 -3.28
N MET A 92 6.45 -16.59 -3.77
CA MET A 92 5.91 -17.12 -5.04
C MET A 92 6.55 -16.48 -6.29
N THR A 93 7.13 -15.29 -6.17
CA THR A 93 7.68 -14.53 -7.31
C THR A 93 9.21 -14.60 -7.38
N GLY A 94 9.90 -15.11 -6.35
CA GLY A 94 11.29 -15.58 -6.44
C GLY A 94 11.39 -17.07 -6.79
N PRO A 95 12.55 -17.65 -7.17
CA PRO A 95 13.66 -17.14 -7.97
C PRO A 95 13.43 -17.31 -9.49
N VAL A 96 12.19 -17.19 -9.97
CA VAL A 96 11.92 -17.28 -11.42
C VAL A 96 12.61 -16.12 -12.19
N ALA A 97 12.77 -14.95 -11.56
CA ALA A 97 13.48 -13.81 -12.16
C ALA A 97 15.02 -14.00 -12.24
N ALA A 98 15.63 -14.76 -11.32
CA ALA A 98 17.07 -15.05 -11.36
C ALA A 98 17.39 -16.17 -12.37
N ASP A 99 16.52 -17.17 -12.50
CA ASP A 99 16.66 -18.26 -13.47
C ASP A 99 16.46 -17.83 -14.93
N LEU A 100 15.63 -16.81 -15.18
CA LEU A 100 15.46 -16.23 -16.52
C LEU A 100 16.67 -15.40 -16.98
N ALA A 101 17.40 -14.78 -16.05
CA ALA A 101 18.62 -14.04 -16.37
C ALA A 101 19.82 -14.95 -16.64
N VAL A 102 19.90 -16.13 -16.00
CA VAL A 102 20.97 -17.11 -16.20
C VAL A 102 20.84 -17.85 -17.55
N ARG A 103 19.62 -18.04 -18.07
CA ARG A 103 19.36 -18.79 -19.32
C ARG A 103 19.48 -17.96 -20.60
N ALA A 104 19.69 -16.64 -20.47
CA ALA A 104 19.86 -15.71 -21.59
C ALA A 104 21.33 -15.31 -21.83
N GLY A 105 22.28 -15.97 -21.14
CA GLY A 105 23.72 -15.79 -21.28
C GLY A 105 24.40 -16.95 -21.99
#